data_AF-A0A2N8UCX8-F1
#
_entry.id   AF-A0A2N8UCX8-F1
#
_cell.length_a   1.000
_cell.length_b   1.000
_cell.length_c   1.000
_cell.angle_alpha   90.00
_cell.angle_beta   90.00
_cell.angle_gamma   90.00
#
_symmetry.space_group_name_H-M   'P 1'
#
loop_
_entity.id
_entity.type
_entity.pdbx_description
1 polymer ?
#
loop_
_entity_poly.entity_id
_entity_poly.type
_entity_poly.pdbx_seq_one_letter_code
_entity_poly.pdbx_strand_id
1 'polypeptide(L)'
;MKQFRLMALAFAFAMLLNVFFAEPVRANVRDMVKKLHDTLQKAHSTSGKDWRVIGGPDYQGQFDAEALEIAENTENSAQYLGDDKPVLGTKYVGGMLPITYYGPREDYFYTLIRPTDTVGAKMGPWLAPNDGRSRLAVFLWKHRPGKADPKAVSVDIIEDTGFNWAQHLDNFQDVIRRTRG
;
A
#
# COMPACT_ATOMS: atom_id res chain seq x y z
N MET A 1 3.93 -39.80 -29.78
CA MET A 1 4.81 -38.63 -29.52
C MET A 1 4.20 -37.26 -29.85
N LYS A 2 3.22 -37.11 -30.78
CA LYS A 2 2.64 -35.79 -31.12
C LYS A 2 1.69 -35.20 -30.05
N GLN A 3 0.96 -36.04 -29.31
CA GLN A 3 0.00 -35.59 -28.28
C GLN A 3 0.67 -34.94 -27.05
N PHE A 4 1.83 -35.46 -26.61
CA PHE A 4 2.58 -34.87 -25.49
C PHE A 4 3.11 -33.45 -25.78
N ARG A 5 3.49 -33.17 -27.03
CA ARG A 5 3.98 -31.84 -27.44
C ARG A 5 2.87 -30.79 -27.46
N LEU A 6 1.66 -31.16 -27.86
CA LEU A 6 0.48 -30.29 -27.83
C LEU A 6 0.04 -29.97 -26.39
N MET A 7 0.12 -30.94 -25.49
CA MET A 7 -0.26 -30.75 -24.08
C MET A 7 0.72 -29.84 -23.33
N ALA A 8 2.03 -29.98 -23.59
CA ALA A 8 3.06 -29.08 -23.05
C ALA A 8 2.90 -27.63 -23.54
N LEU A 9 2.53 -27.45 -24.82
CA LEU A 9 2.29 -26.13 -25.38
C LEU A 9 1.04 -25.45 -24.76
N ALA A 10 -0.03 -26.22 -24.52
CA ALA A 10 -1.24 -25.73 -23.86
C ALA A 10 -0.97 -25.33 -22.39
N PHE A 11 -0.14 -26.09 -21.68
CA PHE A 11 0.28 -25.73 -20.31
C PHE A 11 1.16 -24.47 -20.28
N ALA A 12 2.10 -24.33 -21.21
CA ALA A 12 2.90 -23.11 -21.33
C ALA A 12 2.04 -21.88 -21.65
N PHE A 13 1.02 -22.04 -22.51
CA PHE A 13 0.09 -20.97 -22.85
C PHE A 13 -0.83 -20.60 -21.67
N ALA A 14 -1.31 -21.59 -20.89
CA ALA A 14 -2.08 -21.35 -19.69
C ALA A 14 -1.26 -20.69 -18.55
N MET A 15 0.03 -21.03 -18.43
CA MET A 15 0.94 -20.35 -17.50
C MET A 15 1.22 -18.91 -17.94
N LEU A 16 1.44 -18.66 -19.24
CA LEU A 16 1.62 -17.32 -19.78
C LEU A 16 0.37 -16.45 -19.56
N LEU A 17 -0.83 -16.99 -19.78
CA LEU A 17 -2.08 -16.26 -19.53
C LEU A 17 -2.23 -15.85 -18.06
N ASN A 18 -1.86 -16.70 -17.10
CA ASN A 18 -1.88 -16.34 -15.68
C ASN A 18 -0.91 -15.19 -15.34
N VAL A 19 0.23 -15.08 -16.03
CA VAL A 19 1.16 -13.96 -15.85
C VAL A 19 0.56 -12.65 -16.38
N PHE A 20 -0.10 -12.68 -17.54
CA PHE A 20 -0.70 -11.47 -18.12
C PHE A 20 -1.99 -11.00 -17.43
N PHE A 21 -2.78 -11.89 -16.83
CA PHE A 21 -4.03 -11.50 -16.13
C PHE A 21 -3.83 -11.01 -14.69
N ALA A 22 -2.68 -11.25 -14.07
CA ALA A 22 -2.41 -10.85 -12.69
C ALA A 22 -1.79 -9.44 -12.55
N GLU A 23 -1.31 -8.82 -13.63
CA GLU A 23 -0.29 -7.75 -13.51
C GLU A 23 -0.68 -6.27 -13.66
N PRO A 24 -1.90 -5.82 -13.98
CA PRO A 24 -2.13 -4.37 -13.99
C PRO A 24 -2.37 -3.79 -12.57
N VAL A 25 -2.99 -4.55 -11.66
CA VAL A 25 -3.29 -4.06 -10.29
C VAL A 25 -2.02 -4.01 -9.42
N ARG A 26 -1.08 -4.94 -9.63
CA ARG A 26 0.17 -5.00 -8.84
C ARG A 26 1.18 -3.93 -9.22
N ALA A 27 1.26 -3.54 -10.49
CA ALA A 27 2.17 -2.47 -10.93
C ALA A 27 1.85 -1.15 -10.24
N ASN A 28 0.57 -0.78 -10.21
CA ASN A 28 0.10 0.47 -9.64
C ASN A 28 0.32 0.57 -8.12
N VAL A 29 0.07 -0.53 -7.39
CA VAL A 29 0.37 -0.59 -5.94
C VAL A 29 1.88 -0.48 -5.68
N ARG A 30 2.73 -1.12 -6.49
CA ARG A 30 4.19 -1.00 -6.36
C ARG A 30 4.67 0.45 -6.53
N ASP A 31 4.10 1.17 -7.49
CA ASP A 31 4.42 2.59 -7.70
C ASP A 31 4.01 3.45 -6.51
N MET A 32 2.85 3.16 -5.90
CA MET A 32 2.42 3.85 -4.68
C MET A 32 3.27 3.49 -3.46
N VAL A 33 3.69 2.23 -3.30
CA VAL A 33 4.65 1.83 -2.25
C VAL A 33 5.98 2.55 -2.44
N LYS A 34 6.48 2.63 -3.68
CA LYS A 34 7.69 3.39 -3.98
C LYS A 34 7.53 4.87 -3.66
N LYS A 35 6.39 5.47 -4.04
CA LYS A 35 6.08 6.88 -3.73
C LYS A 35 6.02 7.12 -2.22
N LEU A 36 5.47 6.18 -1.44
CA LEU A 36 5.47 6.21 0.02
C LEU A 36 6.90 6.25 0.56
N HIS A 37 7.75 5.32 0.11
CA HIS A 37 9.15 5.25 0.54
C HIS A 37 9.92 6.52 0.18
N ASP A 38 9.78 7.03 -1.05
CA ASP A 38 10.42 8.26 -1.50
C ASP A 38 9.96 9.47 -0.65
N THR A 39 8.66 9.53 -0.32
CA THR A 39 8.07 10.60 0.51
C THR A 39 8.59 10.55 1.93
N LEU A 40 8.57 9.38 2.56
CA LEU A 40 9.01 9.19 3.94
C LEU A 40 10.52 9.36 4.07
N GLN A 41 11.30 8.84 3.12
CA GLN A 41 12.75 9.04 3.08
C GLN A 41 13.09 10.52 3.01
N LYS A 42 12.44 11.28 2.13
CA LYS A 42 12.64 12.73 2.01
C LYS A 42 12.23 13.47 3.29
N ALA A 43 11.12 13.09 3.91
CA ALA A 43 10.65 13.71 5.14
C ALA A 43 11.66 13.48 6.28
N HIS A 44 12.14 12.25 6.44
CA HIS A 44 13.14 11.91 7.45
C HIS A 44 14.46 12.65 7.20
N SER A 45 14.96 12.65 5.96
CA SER A 45 16.22 13.32 5.62
C SER A 45 16.15 14.83 5.88
N THR A 46 15.01 15.46 5.60
CA THR A 46 14.79 16.90 5.86
C THR A 46 14.85 17.21 7.35
N SER A 47 14.45 16.26 8.20
CA SER A 47 14.50 16.36 9.66
C SER A 47 15.81 15.85 10.27
N GLY A 48 16.82 15.51 9.46
CA GLY A 48 18.09 14.96 9.94
C GLY A 48 17.96 13.57 10.56
N LYS A 49 16.95 12.80 10.13
CA LYS A 49 16.68 11.42 10.58
C LYS A 49 16.89 10.44 9.45
N ASP A 50 17.26 9.21 9.79
CA ASP A 50 17.37 8.13 8.81
C ASP A 50 16.02 7.45 8.60
N TRP A 51 15.72 7.13 7.34
CA TRP A 51 14.62 6.26 6.97
C TRP A 51 15.15 4.86 6.69
N ARG A 52 14.61 3.86 7.41
CA ARG A 52 14.99 2.47 7.21
C ARG A 52 13.78 1.55 7.35
N VAL A 53 13.42 0.92 6.24
CA VAL A 53 12.47 -0.21 6.23
C VAL A 53 13.23 -1.45 6.69
N ILE A 54 12.70 -2.13 7.70
CA ILE A 54 13.23 -3.38 8.26
C ILE A 54 12.65 -4.57 7.50
N GLY A 55 11.39 -4.46 7.10
CA GLY A 55 10.64 -5.47 6.35
C GLY A 55 9.15 -5.27 6.56
N GLY A 56 8.34 -6.20 6.11
CA GLY A 56 6.89 -6.20 6.34
C GLY A 56 6.40 -7.64 6.47
N PRO A 57 5.37 -7.93 7.29
CA PRO A 57 4.72 -9.22 7.23
C PRO A 57 4.09 -9.43 5.85
N ASP A 58 3.98 -10.68 5.40
CA ASP A 58 3.08 -11.03 4.30
C ASP A 58 1.65 -10.71 4.76
N TYR A 59 1.21 -9.50 4.43
CA TYR A 59 0.05 -8.90 5.06
C TYR A 59 -1.23 -9.35 4.36
N GLN A 60 -2.07 -10.10 5.07
CA GLN A 60 -3.32 -10.67 4.55
C GLN A 60 -4.58 -9.94 5.05
N GLY A 61 -4.47 -8.67 5.45
CA GLY A 61 -5.62 -7.87 5.90
C GLY A 61 -6.07 -8.12 7.34
N GLN A 62 -5.31 -8.91 8.11
CA GLN A 62 -5.70 -9.36 9.45
C GLN A 62 -5.89 -8.23 10.49
N PHE A 63 -5.31 -7.05 10.25
CA PHE A 63 -5.37 -5.91 11.16
C PHE A 63 -6.12 -4.70 10.57
N ASP A 64 -6.76 -4.84 9.40
CA ASP A 64 -7.31 -3.70 8.64
C ASP A 64 -8.33 -2.92 9.47
N ALA A 65 -9.32 -3.61 10.04
CA ALA A 65 -10.40 -2.95 10.78
C ALA A 65 -9.87 -2.18 12.00
N GLU A 66 -9.00 -2.81 12.78
CA GLU A 66 -8.48 -2.23 14.02
C GLU A 66 -7.45 -1.12 13.74
N ALA A 67 -6.62 -1.26 12.70
CA ALA A 67 -5.65 -0.24 12.33
C ALA A 67 -6.35 0.99 11.74
N LEU A 68 -7.44 0.78 11.00
CA LEU A 68 -8.30 1.86 10.52
C LEU A 68 -9.03 2.54 11.69
N GLU A 69 -9.53 1.79 12.66
CA GLU A 69 -10.16 2.34 13.87
C GLU A 69 -9.18 3.23 14.66
N ILE A 70 -7.91 2.83 14.78
CA ILE A 70 -6.87 3.68 15.38
C ILE A 70 -6.70 4.98 14.59
N ALA A 71 -6.65 4.88 13.26
CA ALA A 71 -6.51 6.06 12.41
C ALA A 71 -7.72 7.01 12.55
N GLU A 72 -8.93 6.48 12.61
CA GLU A 72 -10.17 7.25 12.74
C GLU A 72 -10.28 7.99 14.08
N ASN A 73 -9.77 7.41 15.15
CA ASN A 73 -9.91 7.92 16.51
C ASN A 73 -8.71 8.71 17.03
N THR A 74 -7.58 8.69 16.32
CA THR A 74 -6.34 9.37 16.73
C THR A 74 -6.14 10.64 15.92
N GLU A 75 -5.84 11.76 16.58
CA GLU A 75 -5.43 12.98 15.88
C GLU A 75 -4.07 12.80 15.20
N ASN A 76 -3.88 13.43 14.04
CA ASN A 76 -2.64 13.38 13.27
C ASN A 76 -2.17 11.94 13.03
N SER A 77 -3.07 11.12 12.47
CA SER A 77 -2.89 9.68 12.32
C SER A 77 -2.71 9.24 10.87
N ALA A 78 -3.00 10.12 9.90
CA ALA A 78 -3.06 9.76 8.49
C ALA A 78 -2.43 10.85 7.62
N GLN A 79 -1.87 10.45 6.48
CA GLN A 79 -1.36 11.40 5.49
C GLN A 79 -1.74 10.97 4.08
N TYR A 80 -2.25 11.92 3.31
CA TYR A 80 -2.56 11.68 1.91
C TYR A 80 -1.27 11.48 1.09
N LEU A 81 -1.27 10.45 0.25
CA LEU A 81 -0.13 10.12 -0.61
C LEU A 81 -0.38 10.49 -2.08
N GLY A 82 -1.61 10.33 -2.56
CA GLY A 82 -1.98 10.62 -3.95
C GLY A 82 -3.10 9.73 -4.46
N ASP A 83 -3.47 9.92 -5.72
CA ASP A 83 -4.46 9.10 -6.41
C ASP A 83 -3.86 8.36 -7.60
N ASP A 84 -4.56 7.32 -8.03
CA ASP A 84 -4.28 6.58 -9.25
C ASP A 84 -5.57 6.04 -9.88
N LYS A 85 -5.51 5.66 -11.16
CA LYS A 85 -6.56 4.94 -11.86
C LYS A 85 -6.02 3.59 -12.34
N PRO A 86 -6.50 2.46 -11.79
CA PRO A 86 -6.02 1.14 -12.16
C PRO A 86 -6.28 0.88 -13.64
N VAL A 87 -5.25 0.44 -14.37
CA VAL A 87 -5.42 0.00 -15.76
C VAL A 87 -6.25 -1.29 -15.75
N LEU A 88 -7.37 -1.32 -16.45
CA LEU A 88 -8.22 -2.51 -16.55
C LEU A 88 -7.90 -3.34 -17.78
N GLY A 89 -7.26 -2.75 -18.78
CA GLY A 89 -6.78 -3.44 -19.97
C GLY A 89 -6.56 -2.50 -21.14
N THR A 90 -6.14 -3.05 -22.27
CA THR A 90 -6.00 -2.32 -23.54
C THR A 90 -6.90 -2.97 -24.57
N LYS A 91 -7.76 -2.18 -25.21
CA LYS A 91 -8.60 -2.61 -26.33
C LYS A 91 -8.07 -2.04 -27.64
N TYR A 92 -8.06 -2.83 -28.70
CA TYR A 92 -7.68 -2.37 -30.03
C TYR A 92 -8.93 -1.96 -30.82
N VAL A 93 -8.99 -0.70 -31.26
CA VAL A 93 -10.04 -0.21 -32.16
C VAL A 93 -9.54 -0.31 -33.60
N GLY A 94 -10.35 -0.93 -34.47
CA GLY A 94 -9.99 -1.13 -35.88
C GLY A 94 -8.74 -2.00 -36.10
N GLY A 95 -8.31 -2.79 -35.11
CA GLY A 95 -7.15 -3.68 -35.20
C GLY A 95 -5.77 -3.00 -35.10
N MET A 96 -5.70 -1.66 -34.98
CA MET A 96 -4.41 -0.94 -34.99
C MET A 96 -4.22 0.07 -33.85
N LEU A 97 -5.29 0.66 -33.30
CA LEU A 97 -5.17 1.71 -32.28
C LEU A 97 -5.36 1.13 -30.87
N PRO A 98 -4.30 1.04 -30.04
CA PRO A 98 -4.44 0.63 -28.66
C PRO A 98 -5.10 1.74 -27.84
N ILE A 99 -6.20 1.43 -27.18
CA ILE A 99 -6.88 2.32 -26.23
C ILE A 99 -6.84 1.65 -24.85
N THR A 100 -6.17 2.28 -23.90
CA THR A 100 -6.12 1.85 -22.51
C THR A 100 -7.43 2.21 -21.82
N TYR A 101 -8.07 1.22 -21.19
CA TYR A 101 -9.24 1.41 -20.34
C TYR A 101 -8.82 1.41 -18.88
N TYR A 102 -9.33 2.37 -18.12
CA TYR A 102 -9.00 2.59 -16.72
C TYR A 102 -10.21 2.35 -15.83
N GLY A 103 -9.96 1.90 -14.61
CA GLY A 103 -10.94 1.69 -13.57
C GLY A 103 -11.27 2.96 -12.79
N PRO A 104 -12.08 2.84 -11.72
CA PRO A 104 -12.40 3.96 -10.87
C PRO A 104 -11.15 4.49 -10.18
N ARG A 105 -11.11 5.80 -9.92
CA ARG A 105 -10.05 6.44 -9.12
C ARG A 105 -9.92 5.75 -7.75
N GLU A 106 -8.69 5.47 -7.37
CA GLU A 106 -8.29 4.99 -6.05
C GLU A 106 -7.36 6.02 -5.42
N ASP A 107 -7.72 6.51 -4.23
CA ASP A 107 -6.92 7.40 -3.42
C ASP A 107 -6.12 6.60 -2.40
N TYR A 108 -4.89 7.05 -2.15
CA TYR A 108 -3.94 6.40 -1.26
C TYR A 108 -3.58 7.35 -0.12
N PHE A 109 -3.53 6.79 1.07
CA PHE A 109 -3.05 7.46 2.27
C PHE A 109 -2.31 6.44 3.13
N TYR A 110 -1.48 6.90 4.05
CA TYR A 110 -0.84 6.02 5.01
C TYR A 110 -1.13 6.44 6.44
N THR A 111 -1.09 5.46 7.34
CA THR A 111 -1.25 5.65 8.78
C THR A 111 -0.11 4.99 9.52
N LEU A 112 0.02 5.33 10.79
CA LEU A 112 1.09 4.85 11.66
C LEU A 112 0.51 4.05 12.82
N ILE A 113 1.09 2.88 13.09
CA ILE A 113 0.76 2.03 14.23
C ILE A 113 2.00 1.90 15.12
N ARG A 114 1.86 2.29 16.38
CA ARG A 114 2.90 2.22 17.41
C ARG A 114 2.79 0.93 18.20
N PRO A 115 3.88 0.44 18.81
CA PRO A 115 3.84 -0.73 19.70
C PRO A 115 2.86 -0.58 20.88
N THR A 116 2.58 0.66 21.29
CA THR A 116 1.66 0.99 22.39
C THR A 116 0.19 0.92 22.01
N ASP A 117 -0.12 0.91 20.71
CA ASP A 117 -1.50 0.85 20.23
C ASP A 117 -2.02 -0.59 20.33
N THR A 118 -3.34 -0.76 20.43
CA THR A 118 -3.98 -2.08 20.60
C THR A 118 -3.60 -3.05 19.49
N VAL A 119 -3.54 -2.57 18.24
CA VAL A 119 -3.06 -3.34 17.08
C VAL A 119 -1.57 -3.58 17.15
N GLY A 120 -0.79 -2.57 17.53
CA GLY A 120 0.66 -2.71 17.62
C GLY A 120 1.09 -3.76 18.63
N ALA A 121 0.37 -3.85 19.76
CA ALA A 121 0.56 -4.92 20.74
C ALA A 121 0.27 -6.31 20.14
N LYS A 122 -0.75 -6.45 19.28
CA LYS A 122 -1.06 -7.71 18.56
C LYS A 122 -0.03 -8.03 17.48
N MET A 123 0.57 -7.04 16.84
CA MET A 123 1.68 -7.23 15.91
C MET A 123 2.95 -7.75 16.61
N GLY A 124 3.03 -7.61 17.93
CA GLY A 124 3.93 -8.35 18.81
C GLY A 124 5.39 -8.36 18.34
N PRO A 125 5.94 -9.52 17.90
CA PRO A 125 7.34 -9.64 17.49
C PRO A 125 7.76 -8.71 16.34
N TRP A 126 6.84 -8.30 15.48
CA TRP A 126 7.17 -7.38 14.37
C TRP A 126 7.53 -5.98 14.87
N LEU A 127 6.85 -5.52 15.93
CA LEU A 127 7.07 -4.21 16.53
C LEU A 127 7.93 -4.23 17.80
N ALA A 128 8.33 -5.42 18.26
CA ALA A 128 9.26 -5.56 19.36
C ALA A 128 10.59 -4.85 19.04
N PRO A 129 11.19 -4.13 20.00
CA PRO A 129 12.49 -3.52 19.81
C PRO A 129 13.54 -4.56 19.41
N ASN A 130 14.46 -4.17 18.54
CA ASN A 130 15.60 -5.01 18.16
C ASN A 130 16.90 -4.24 18.35
N ASP A 131 17.85 -4.83 19.07
CA ASP A 131 19.11 -4.19 19.43
C ASP A 131 18.90 -2.81 20.12
N GLY A 132 17.86 -2.70 20.95
CA GLY A 132 17.50 -1.47 21.66
C GLY A 132 16.83 -0.39 20.81
N ARG A 133 16.57 -0.64 19.53
CA ARG A 133 15.89 0.30 18.62
C ARG A 133 14.39 0.02 18.56
N SER A 134 13.60 1.04 18.83
CA SER A 134 12.14 1.00 18.72
C SER A 134 11.70 0.82 17.26
N ARG A 135 10.54 0.23 17.05
CA ARG A 135 9.95 -0.01 15.73
C ARG A 135 8.51 0.47 15.69
N LEU A 136 8.05 0.79 14.49
CA LEU A 136 6.66 1.14 14.22
C LEU A 136 6.23 0.58 12.87
N ALA A 137 4.93 0.48 12.63
CA ALA A 137 4.38 0.05 11.35
C ALA A 137 3.75 1.23 10.61
N VAL A 138 4.01 1.30 9.31
CA VAL A 138 3.35 2.21 8.37
C VAL A 138 2.41 1.39 7.52
N PHE A 139 1.11 1.66 7.62
CA PHE A 139 0.08 1.02 6.83
C PHE A 139 -0.24 1.90 5.64
N LEU A 140 -0.05 1.39 4.43
CA LEU A 140 -0.51 2.03 3.20
C LEU A 140 -1.91 1.56 2.88
N TRP A 141 -2.84 2.49 2.75
CA TRP A 141 -4.24 2.24 2.44
C TRP A 141 -4.56 2.68 1.03
N LYS A 142 -5.48 1.94 0.40
CA LYS A 142 -6.23 2.41 -0.76
C LYS A 142 -7.69 2.61 -0.39
N HIS A 143 -8.29 3.65 -0.93
CA HIS A 143 -9.68 4.03 -0.71
C HIS A 143 -10.31 4.46 -2.03
N ARG A 144 -11.59 4.17 -2.23
CA ARG A 144 -12.34 4.68 -3.38
C ARG A 144 -13.27 5.79 -2.93
N PRO A 145 -13.19 7.00 -3.53
CA PRO A 145 -14.11 8.08 -3.20
C PRO A 145 -15.57 7.63 -3.28
N GLY A 146 -16.34 7.97 -2.25
CA GLY A 146 -17.75 7.58 -2.14
C GLY A 146 -18.01 6.15 -1.68
N LYS A 147 -16.98 5.36 -1.36
CA LYS A 147 -17.12 4.03 -0.75
C LYS A 147 -16.44 3.97 0.61
N ALA A 148 -17.16 3.50 1.62
CA ALA A 148 -16.63 3.36 2.98
C ALA A 148 -15.83 2.06 3.16
N ASP A 149 -14.86 1.79 2.28
CA ASP A 149 -14.04 0.57 2.31
C ASP A 149 -12.54 0.79 2.09
N PRO A 150 -11.82 1.58 2.92
CA PRO A 150 -10.35 1.58 2.88
C PRO A 150 -9.80 0.16 3.08
N LYS A 151 -8.77 -0.20 2.31
CA LYS A 151 -8.08 -1.50 2.40
C LYS A 151 -6.59 -1.27 2.50
N ALA A 152 -5.92 -1.93 3.43
CA ALA A 152 -4.47 -1.85 3.47
C ALA A 152 -3.88 -2.68 2.33
N VAL A 153 -2.88 -2.11 1.64
CA VAL A 153 -2.21 -2.71 0.49
C VAL A 153 -0.74 -3.00 0.76
N SER A 154 -0.15 -2.35 1.76
CA SER A 154 1.21 -2.61 2.22
C SER A 154 1.33 -2.28 3.71
N VAL A 155 2.19 -3.02 4.40
CA VAL A 155 2.58 -2.73 5.78
C VAL A 155 4.08 -2.80 5.87
N ASP A 156 4.71 -1.66 6.13
CA ASP A 156 6.15 -1.56 6.31
C ASP A 156 6.48 -1.38 7.79
N ILE A 157 7.36 -2.23 8.31
CA ILE A 157 7.96 -2.07 9.63
C ILE A 157 9.24 -1.26 9.46
N ILE A 158 9.34 -0.17 10.22
CA ILE A 158 10.49 0.74 10.17
C ILE A 158 11.10 0.91 11.55
N GLU A 159 12.31 1.45 11.58
CA GLU A 159 12.95 1.91 12.81
C GLU A 159 12.34 3.26 13.26
N ASP A 160 11.95 3.36 14.52
CA ASP A 160 11.50 4.64 15.10
C ASP A 160 12.72 5.46 15.54
N THR A 161 13.05 6.47 14.75
CA THR A 161 14.19 7.38 14.95
C THR A 161 13.82 8.62 15.77
N GLY A 162 12.62 8.67 16.34
CA GLY A 162 12.07 9.86 16.99
C GLY A 162 11.72 10.96 15.98
N PHE A 163 11.30 10.57 14.77
CA PHE A 163 10.76 11.49 13.78
C PHE A 163 9.47 12.14 14.32
N ASN A 164 9.27 13.43 14.09
CA ASN A 164 8.08 14.13 14.58
C ASN A 164 6.85 13.84 13.70
N TRP A 165 6.27 12.66 13.89
CA TRP A 165 5.10 12.19 13.14
C TRP A 165 3.90 13.12 13.27
N ALA A 166 3.70 13.76 14.43
CA ALA A 166 2.55 14.63 14.67
C ALA A 166 2.54 15.88 13.77
N GLN A 167 3.70 16.34 13.30
CA GLN A 167 3.80 17.46 12.35
C GLN A 167 3.70 17.03 10.89
N HIS A 168 3.77 15.72 10.63
CA HIS A 168 3.81 15.15 9.29
C HIS A 168 2.49 14.47 8.90
N LEU A 169 1.67 14.12 9.88
CA LEU A 169 0.38 13.48 9.69
C LEU A 169 -0.73 14.51 9.94
N ASP A 170 -1.78 14.42 9.14
CA ASP A 170 -3.02 15.16 9.24
C ASP A 170 -4.09 14.33 10.01
N ASN A 171 -5.21 14.97 10.36
CA ASN A 171 -6.38 14.25 10.87
C ASN A 171 -6.98 13.35 9.76
N PHE A 172 -7.30 12.10 10.11
CA PHE A 172 -7.88 11.13 9.17
C PHE A 172 -9.12 11.67 8.44
N GLN A 173 -10.04 12.32 9.17
CA GLN A 173 -11.26 12.85 8.56
C GLN A 173 -10.95 13.95 7.53
N ASP A 174 -9.89 14.73 7.74
CA ASP A 174 -9.44 15.74 6.78
C ASP A 174 -8.84 15.11 5.53
N VAL A 175 -8.02 14.07 5.71
CA VAL A 175 -7.46 13.29 4.61
C VAL A 175 -8.58 12.70 3.75
N ILE A 176 -9.54 11.99 4.35
CA ILE A 176 -10.66 11.38 3.62
C ILE A 176 -11.59 12.42 3.00
N ARG A 177 -11.75 13.61 3.60
CA ARG A 177 -12.53 14.69 3.01
C ARG A 177 -11.86 15.27 1.76
N ARG A 178 -10.53 15.45 1.78
CA ARG A 178 -9.76 15.94 0.61
C ARG A 178 -9.81 14.95 -0.56
N THR A 179 -9.94 13.65 -0.30
CA THR A 179 -10.06 12.63 -1.34
C THR A 179 -11.45 12.53 -1.97
N ARG A 180 -12.49 13.18 -1.40
CA ARG A 180 -13.85 13.21 -1.98
C ARG A 180 -14.01 14.22 -3.14
N GLY A 181 -12.98 15.01 -3.43
CA GLY A 181 -12.95 16.06 -4.46
C GLY A 181 -12.79 15.54 -5.88
#